data_AF-B4GU87-F1
#
_entry.id   AF-B4GU87-F1
#
_cell.length_a   1.000
_cell.length_b   1.000
_cell.length_c   1.000
_cell.angle_alpha   90.00
_cell.angle_beta   90.00
_cell.angle_gamma   90.00
#
_symmetry.space_group_name_H-M   'P 1'
#
loop_
_entity.id
_entity.type
_entity.pdbx_description
1 polymer ?
#
loop_
_entity_poly.entity_id
_entity_poly.type
_entity_poly.pdbx_seq_one_letter_code
_entity_poly.pdbx_strand_id
1 'polypeptide(L)'
;MSKLILLLAVCCLCLCLTQVQAQARAFCDGLVAECRRHEREVGPRDDTVDIYNQHCARIDRTWRRITRCQLVYASCLLTILRCDNLTCKMWLESSRVR
;
A
#
# COMPACT_ATOMS: atom_id res chain seq x y z
N MET A 1 -10.91 -36.26 17.67
CA MET A 1 -11.94 -35.61 16.83
C MET A 1 -11.91 -34.08 16.93
N SER A 2 -12.20 -33.47 18.09
CA SER A 2 -12.24 -31.98 18.24
C SER A 2 -10.94 -31.25 17.83
N LYS A 3 -9.76 -31.79 18.18
CA LYS A 3 -8.46 -31.20 17.81
C LYS A 3 -8.21 -31.13 16.30
N LEU A 4 -8.67 -32.13 15.54
CA LEU A 4 -8.53 -32.16 14.08
C LEU A 4 -9.46 -31.16 13.40
N ILE A 5 -10.69 -31.03 13.92
CA ILE A 5 -11.66 -30.04 13.43
C ILE A 5 -11.13 -28.62 13.68
N LEU A 6 -10.56 -28.36 14.87
CA LEU A 6 -9.94 -27.07 15.18
C LEU A 6 -8.77 -26.74 14.23
N LEU A 7 -7.89 -27.71 13.98
CA LEU A 7 -6.79 -27.55 13.03
C LEU A 7 -7.29 -27.25 11.61
N LEU A 8 -8.32 -27.96 11.16
CA LEU A 8 -8.92 -27.72 9.85
C LEU A 8 -9.53 -26.32 9.75
N ALA A 9 -10.26 -25.89 10.78
CA ALA A 9 -10.88 -24.56 10.84
C ALA A 9 -9.83 -23.43 10.79
N VAL A 10 -8.74 -23.57 11.57
CA VAL A 10 -7.61 -22.62 11.54
C VAL A 10 -6.95 -22.60 10.17
N CYS A 11 -6.75 -23.77 9.54
CA CYS A 11 -6.19 -23.85 8.19
C CYS A 11 -7.07 -23.12 7.16
N CYS A 12 -8.39 -23.35 7.19
CA CYS A 12 -9.34 -22.66 6.32
C CYS A 12 -9.32 -21.14 6.54
N LEU A 13 -9.29 -20.68 7.79
CA LEU A 13 -9.18 -19.25 8.12
C LEU A 13 -7.89 -18.64 7.55
N CYS A 14 -6.74 -19.30 7.73
CA CYS A 14 -5.48 -18.83 7.17
C CYS A 14 -5.52 -18.74 5.64
N LEU A 15 -6.09 -19.73 4.95
CA LEU A 15 -6.23 -19.73 3.50
C LEU A 15 -7.14 -18.60 3.01
N CYS A 16 -8.26 -18.36 3.69
CA CYS A 16 -9.14 -17.24 3.37
C CYS A 16 -8.41 -15.90 3.54
N LEU A 17 -7.65 -15.72 4.62
CA LEU A 17 -6.89 -14.50 4.88
C LEU A 17 -5.82 -14.24 3.82
N THR A 18 -5.09 -15.27 3.37
CA THR A 18 -4.07 -15.09 2.33
C THR A 18 -4.69 -14.74 0.98
N GLN A 19 -5.83 -15.34 0.64
CA GLN A 19 -6.57 -15.02 -0.59
C GLN A 19 -7.07 -13.58 -0.61
N VAL A 20 -7.68 -13.11 0.49
CA VAL A 20 -8.15 -11.73 0.61
C VAL A 20 -6.99 -10.74 0.48
N GLN A 21 -5.84 -11.01 1.11
CA GLN A 21 -4.66 -10.15 0.96
C GLN A 21 -4.13 -10.12 -0.47
N ALA A 22 -4.12 -11.25 -1.18
CA ALA A 22 -3.68 -11.32 -2.57
C ALA A 22 -4.59 -10.50 -3.50
N GLN A 23 -5.91 -10.62 -3.33
CA GLN A 23 -6.90 -9.84 -4.10
C GLN A 23 -6.76 -8.34 -3.86
N ALA A 24 -6.60 -7.93 -2.60
CA ALA A 24 -6.39 -6.53 -2.24
C ALA A 24 -5.10 -5.95 -2.84
N ARG A 25 -3.99 -6.71 -2.88
CA ARG A 25 -2.75 -6.29 -3.56
C ARG A 25 -2.98 -6.12 -5.06
N ALA A 26 -3.62 -7.09 -5.72
CA ALA A 26 -3.93 -7.01 -7.13
C ALA A 26 -4.82 -5.80 -7.49
N PHE A 27 -5.78 -5.47 -6.61
CA PHE A 27 -6.59 -4.27 -6.76
C PHE A 27 -5.73 -2.99 -6.69
N CYS A 28 -4.86 -2.87 -5.69
CA CYS A 28 -3.98 -1.71 -5.57
C CYS A 28 -2.98 -1.59 -6.73
N ASP A 29 -2.48 -2.70 -7.26
CA ASP A 29 -1.62 -2.72 -8.44
C ASP A 29 -2.38 -2.20 -9.68
N GLY A 30 -3.64 -2.61 -9.85
CA GLY A 30 -4.52 -2.11 -10.91
C GLY A 30 -4.77 -0.59 -10.81
N LEU A 31 -5.04 -0.10 -9.60
CA LEU A 31 -5.23 1.34 -9.34
C LEU A 31 -3.99 2.16 -9.70
N VAL A 32 -2.79 1.66 -9.37
CA VAL A 32 -1.53 2.34 -9.70
C VAL A 32 -1.24 2.27 -11.19
N ALA A 33 -1.55 1.15 -11.85
CA ALA A 33 -1.42 1.05 -13.29
C ALA A 33 -2.27 2.10 -14.00
N GLU A 34 -3.51 2.33 -13.53
CA GLU A 34 -4.36 3.41 -14.03
C GLU A 34 -3.77 4.81 -13.77
N CYS A 35 -3.27 5.05 -12.55
CA CYS A 35 -2.61 6.32 -12.23
C CYS A 35 -1.42 6.60 -13.17
N ARG A 36 -0.60 5.57 -13.44
CA ARG A 36 0.58 5.66 -14.31
C ARG A 36 0.21 5.91 -15.77
N ARG A 37 -0.95 5.40 -16.24
CA ARG A 37 -1.43 5.67 -17.60
C ARG A 37 -1.63 7.18 -17.85
N HIS A 38 -2.15 7.88 -16.85
CA HIS A 38 -2.40 9.32 -16.91
C HIS A 38 -1.19 10.18 -16.53
N GLU A 39 -0.12 9.59 -15.99
CA GLU A 39 1.05 10.32 -15.48
C GLU A 39 1.76 11.17 -16.54
N ARG A 40 1.66 10.80 -17.82
CA ARG A 40 2.22 11.59 -18.93
C ARG A 40 1.48 12.91 -19.15
N GLU A 41 0.19 12.96 -18.87
CA GLU A 41 -0.67 14.12 -19.13
C GLU A 41 -0.69 15.07 -17.94
N VAL A 42 -0.85 14.52 -16.74
CA VAL A 42 -1.00 15.29 -15.50
C VAL A 42 0.29 15.38 -14.69
N GLY A 43 1.36 14.73 -15.13
CA GLY A 43 2.65 14.71 -14.46
C GLY A 43 2.75 13.79 -13.23
N PRO A 44 3.96 13.62 -12.69
CA PRO A 44 4.24 12.72 -11.57
C PRO A 44 3.97 13.34 -10.18
N ARG A 45 3.63 14.63 -10.13
CA ARG A 45 3.46 15.42 -8.90
C ARG A 45 2.16 16.21 -8.95
N ASP A 46 1.62 16.51 -7.78
CA ASP A 46 0.48 17.38 -7.53
C ASP A 46 0.65 18.02 -6.14
N ASP A 47 -0.26 18.94 -5.79
CA ASP A 47 -0.19 19.64 -4.49
C ASP A 47 -0.24 18.68 -3.31
N THR A 48 -0.97 17.57 -3.44
CA THR A 48 -1.15 16.60 -2.36
C THR A 48 0.15 15.85 -2.07
N VAL A 49 0.81 15.30 -3.09
CA VAL A 49 2.09 14.60 -2.91
C VAL A 49 3.22 15.57 -2.58
N ASP A 50 3.12 16.82 -3.01
CA ASP A 50 4.12 17.84 -2.70
C ASP A 50 4.04 18.28 -1.25
N ILE A 51 2.85 18.53 -0.72
CA ILE A 51 2.62 18.79 0.70
C ILE A 51 3.07 17.60 1.54
N TYR A 52 2.72 16.37 1.14
CA TYR A 52 3.12 15.16 1.86
C TYR A 52 4.64 15.01 1.93
N ASN A 53 5.32 15.18 0.79
CA ASN A 53 6.78 15.15 0.72
C ASN A 53 7.44 16.23 1.58
N GLN A 54 6.89 17.45 1.58
CA GLN A 54 7.40 18.54 2.40
C GLN A 54 7.23 18.25 3.88
N HIS A 55 6.07 17.73 4.29
CA HIS A 55 5.81 17.32 5.67
C HIS A 55 6.81 16.25 6.12
N CYS A 56 6.98 15.19 5.32
CA CYS A 56 7.86 14.09 5.69
C CYS A 56 9.34 14.46 5.65
N ALA A 57 9.78 15.31 4.73
CA ALA A 57 11.16 15.82 4.71
C ALA A 57 11.50 16.67 5.96
N ARG A 58 10.51 17.29 6.62
CA ARG A 58 10.73 18.01 7.88
C ARG A 58 10.87 17.07 9.08
N ILE A 59 10.15 15.95 9.07
CA ILE A 59 10.16 14.96 10.15
C ILE A 59 11.36 14.03 10.05
N ASP A 60 11.66 13.57 8.84
CA ASP A 60 12.75 12.65 8.55
C ASP A 60 13.66 13.24 7.47
N ARG A 61 14.88 13.62 7.85
CA ARG A 61 15.88 14.18 6.94
C ARG A 61 16.36 13.18 5.89
N THR A 62 16.12 11.89 6.08
CA THR A 62 16.45 10.82 5.13
C THR A 62 15.31 10.53 4.14
N TRP A 63 14.20 11.26 4.26
CA TRP A 63 13.02 11.08 3.41
C TRP A 63 13.35 11.21 1.92
N ARG A 64 12.99 10.17 1.15
CA ARG A 64 13.06 10.19 -0.31
C ARG A 64 11.72 10.63 -0.85
N ARG A 65 11.72 11.66 -1.70
CA ARG A 65 10.49 12.18 -2.30
C ARG A 65 9.81 11.10 -3.13
N ILE A 66 8.49 11.02 -3.00
CA ILE A 66 7.64 10.06 -3.71
C ILE A 66 6.80 10.77 -4.78
N THR A 67 6.34 10.02 -5.78
CA THR A 67 5.42 10.50 -6.82
C THR A 67 3.96 10.31 -6.43
N ARG A 68 3.05 10.97 -7.16
CA ARG A 68 1.60 10.85 -6.93
C ARG A 68 1.15 9.39 -6.96
N CYS A 69 1.55 8.63 -7.99
CA CYS A 69 1.13 7.22 -8.10
C CYS A 69 1.76 6.32 -7.03
N GLN A 70 2.93 6.69 -6.51
CA GLN A 70 3.53 6.02 -5.37
C GLN A 70 2.78 6.31 -4.06
N LEU A 71 2.29 7.53 -3.88
CA LEU A 71 1.42 7.89 -2.77
C LEU A 71 0.07 7.14 -2.85
N VAL A 72 -0.57 7.12 -4.03
CA VAL A 72 -1.81 6.36 -4.28
C VAL A 72 -1.64 4.88 -3.92
N TYR A 73 -0.52 4.26 -4.30
CA TYR A 73 -0.25 2.86 -3.96
C TYR A 73 -0.20 2.63 -2.45
N ALA A 74 0.58 3.47 -1.76
CA ALA A 74 0.76 3.37 -0.32
C ALA A 74 -0.56 3.58 0.42
N SER A 75 -1.35 4.58 0.01
CA SER A 75 -2.70 4.82 0.53
C SER A 75 -3.61 3.60 0.34
N CYS A 76 -3.63 3.00 -0.85
CA CYS A 76 -4.46 1.84 -1.12
C CYS A 76 -4.12 0.64 -0.22
N LEU A 77 -2.83 0.29 -0.13
CA LEU A 77 -2.38 -0.81 0.73
C LEU A 77 -2.71 -0.54 2.20
N LEU A 78 -2.56 0.70 2.64
CA LEU A 78 -2.89 1.12 4.00
C LEU A 78 -4.37 0.98 4.31
N THR A 79 -5.23 1.47 3.44
CA THR A 79 -6.68 1.43 3.63
C THR A 79 -7.22 0.00 3.56
N ILE A 80 -6.77 -0.81 2.60
CA ILE A 80 -7.38 -2.12 2.33
C ILE A 80 -6.73 -3.24 3.14
N LEU A 81 -5.40 -3.22 3.34
CA LEU A 81 -4.70 -4.34 4.00
C LEU A 81 -4.38 -4.09 5.47
N ARG A 82 -4.02 -2.86 5.83
CA ARG A 82 -3.47 -2.55 7.17
C ARG A 82 -4.45 -1.83 8.08
N CYS A 83 -5.51 -1.23 7.53
CA CYS A 83 -6.41 -0.32 8.24
C CYS A 83 -5.65 0.73 9.06
N ASP A 84 -4.61 1.31 8.44
CA ASP A 84 -3.67 2.21 9.11
C ASP A 84 -3.51 3.51 8.31
N ASN A 85 -2.88 4.52 8.92
CA ASN A 85 -2.69 5.84 8.33
C ASN A 85 -1.36 5.97 7.61
N LEU A 86 -1.29 6.90 6.65
CA LEU A 86 -0.05 7.27 5.98
C LEU A 86 0.93 7.88 6.99
N THR A 87 2.14 7.33 7.05
CA THR A 87 3.21 7.83 7.91
C THR A 87 4.49 8.08 7.12
N CYS A 88 5.31 9.02 7.60
CA CYS A 88 6.60 9.36 7.00
C CYS A 88 7.68 8.28 7.12
N LYS A 89 7.33 7.07 7.58
CA LYS A 89 8.23 5.90 7.65
C LYS A 89 7.84 4.78 6.69
N MET A 90 6.59 4.75 6.23
CA MET A 90 6.04 3.54 5.61
C MET A 90 6.48 3.28 4.18
N TRP A 91 6.97 4.31 3.48
CA TRP A 91 7.30 4.19 2.06
C TRP A 91 8.48 3.24 1.78
N LEU A 92 9.38 3.09 2.76
CA LEU A 92 10.51 2.13 2.71
C LEU A 92 10.06 0.66 2.77
N GLU A 93 8.86 0.38 3.27
CA GLU A 93 8.34 -0.99 3.39
C GLU A 93 7.62 -1.43 2.10
N SER A 94 6.91 -0.50 1.44
CA SER A 94 6.17 -0.76 0.19
C SER A 94 7.10 -0.88 -1.03
N SER A 95 8.26 -0.23 -1.01
CA SER A 95 9.26 -0.28 -2.09
C SER A 95 10.19 -1.50 -2.05
N ARG A 96 10.17 -2.29 -0.96
CA ARG A 96 11.01 -3.50 -0.78
C ARG A 96 10.41 -4.78 -1.38
N VAL A 97 9.18 -4.71 -1.90
CA VAL A 97 8.47 -5.84 -2.54
C VAL A 97 8.61 -5.80 -4.07
N ARG A 98 9.62 -5.09 -4.59
CA ARG A 98 9.93 -5.06 -6.01
C ARG A 98 11.42 -5.25 -6.25
#